data_AF-A0A3M1BWS7-F1
#
_entry.id   AF-A0A3M1BWS7-F1
#
_cell.length_a   1.000
_cell.length_b   1.000
_cell.length_c   1.000
_cell.angle_alpha   90.00
_cell.angle_beta   90.00
_cell.angle_gamma   90.00
#
_symmetry.space_group_name_H-M   'P 1'
#
loop_
_entity.id
_entity.type
_entity.pdbx_description
1 polymer ?
#
loop_
_entity_poly.entity_id
_entity_poly.type
_entity_poly.pdbx_seq_one_letter_code
_entity_poly.pdbx_strand_id
1 'polypeptide(L)' 'EALIEKHIVGKNDRIKILGRGELNAAVNVTAHAASATAQKAIEAKGGSVTIV' A
#
# COMPACT_ATOMS: atom_id res chain seq x y z
N GLU A 1 3.30 -6.11 9.16
CA GLU A 1 4.52 -5.97 10.00
C GLU A 1 5.73 -5.35 9.31
N ALA A 2 6.03 -5.68 8.04
CA ALA A 2 7.24 -5.20 7.34
C ALA A 2 7.49 -3.67 7.34
N LEU A 3 6.45 -2.83 7.36
CA LEU A 3 6.63 -1.37 7.43
C LEU A 3 6.88 -0.85 8.87
N ILE A 4 6.38 -1.56 9.88
CA ILE A 4 6.58 -1.22 11.30
C ILE A 4 8.02 -1.55 11.69
N GLU A 5 8.53 -2.70 11.22
CA GLU A 5 9.91 -3.13 11.45
C GLU A 5 10.93 -2.15 10.84
N LYS A 6 10.62 -1.63 9.65
CA LYS A 6 11.41 -0.57 9.00
C LYS A 6 11.22 0.83 9.61
N HIS A 7 10.47 0.96 10.71
CA HIS A 7 10.21 2.22 11.42
C HIS A 7 9.59 3.32 10.52
N ILE A 8 8.89 2.93 9.44
CA ILE A 8 8.26 3.87 8.50
C ILE A 8 6.88 4.31 9.02
N VAL A 9 6.23 3.46 9.81
CA VAL A 9 4.88 3.69 10.37
C VAL A 9 4.81 3.24 11.82
N GLY A 10 4.11 4.03 12.64
CA GLY A 10 3.81 3.68 14.02
C GLY A 10 2.69 2.63 14.11
N LYS A 11 2.69 1.84 15.20
CA LYS A 11 1.67 0.80 15.46
C LYS A 11 0.23 1.32 15.51
N ASN A 12 0.02 2.61 15.79
CA ASN A 12 -1.31 3.22 15.96
C ASN A 12 -1.73 4.15 14.82
N ASP A 13 -0.96 4.20 13.72
CA ASP A 13 -1.17 5.18 12.67
C ASP A 13 -2.16 4.70 11.60
N ARG A 14 -2.96 5.63 11.06
CA ARG A 14 -3.88 5.35 9.96
C ARG A 14 -3.15 5.46 8.63
N ILE A 15 -2.91 4.31 8.02
CA ILE A 15 -2.07 4.22 6.83
C ILE A 15 -2.94 4.42 5.57
N LYS A 16 -2.57 5.40 4.75
CA LYS A 16 -3.16 5.65 3.42
C LYS A 16 -2.14 5.39 2.31
N ILE A 17 -2.48 4.53 1.37
CA ILE A 17 -1.65 4.22 0.19
C ILE A 17 -1.78 5.34 -0.84
N LEU A 18 -0.64 5.90 -1.25
CA LEU A 18 -0.55 6.94 -2.27
C LEU A 18 0.23 6.43 -3.48
N GLY A 19 -0.26 6.71 -4.68
CA GLY A 19 0.38 6.33 -5.94
C GLY A 19 1.39 7.38 -6.40
N ARG A 20 2.50 7.53 -5.67
CA ARG A 20 3.66 8.33 -6.12
C ARG A 20 4.78 7.38 -6.52
N GLY A 21 4.79 6.98 -7.80
CA GLY A 21 5.86 6.16 -8.38
C GLY A 21 5.35 4.90 -9.10
N GLU A 22 6.24 4.30 -9.88
CA GLU A 22 5.95 3.11 -10.68
C GLU A 22 6.32 1.84 -9.90
N LEU A 23 5.35 0.95 -9.68
CA LEU A 23 5.54 -0.29 -8.90
C LEU A 23 6.16 -1.40 -9.75
N ASN A 24 7.45 -1.71 -9.77
CA ASN A 24 7.93 -2.71 -10.75
C ASN A 24 7.59 -4.20 -10.45
N ALA A 25 6.88 -4.48 -9.34
CA ALA A 25 6.54 -5.84 -8.91
C ALA A 25 5.07 -5.92 -8.45
N ALA A 26 4.47 -7.10 -8.56
CA ALA A 26 3.19 -7.41 -7.95
C ALA A 26 3.36 -7.48 -6.43
N VAL A 27 2.66 -6.62 -5.68
CA VAL A 27 2.76 -6.56 -4.22
C VAL A 27 1.37 -6.64 -3.62
N ASN A 28 1.20 -7.50 -2.61
CA ASN A 28 0.00 -7.50 -1.77
C ASN A 28 0.19 -6.51 -0.63
N VAL A 29 -0.68 -5.50 -0.56
CA VAL A 29 -0.58 -4.41 0.41
C VAL A 29 -1.83 -4.36 1.29
N THR A 30 -1.64 -4.39 2.59
CA THR A 30 -2.71 -4.27 3.60
C THR A 30 -2.65 -2.86 4.22
N ALA A 31 -3.73 -2.06 4.13
CA ALA A 31 -3.76 -0.69 4.67
C ALA A 31 -5.18 -0.21 4.98
N HIS A 32 -5.32 0.92 5.69
CA HIS A 32 -6.62 1.45 6.10
C HIS A 32 -7.35 2.25 5.02
N ALA A 33 -6.60 2.85 4.09
CA ALA A 33 -7.15 3.57 2.95
C ALA A 33 -6.22 3.47 1.74
N ALA A 34 -6.78 3.54 0.54
CA ALA A 34 -6.00 3.62 -0.69
C ALA A 34 -6.54 4.75 -1.58
N SER A 35 -5.63 5.47 -2.24
CA SER A 35 -5.98 6.44 -3.28
C SER A 35 -6.46 5.72 -4.54
N ALA A 36 -7.39 6.32 -5.28
CA ALA A 36 -7.84 5.82 -6.58
C ALA A 36 -6.68 5.63 -7.58
N THR A 37 -5.64 6.47 -7.50
CA THR A 37 -4.42 6.32 -8.31
C THR A 37 -3.55 5.14 -7.88
N ALA A 38 -3.54 4.83 -6.58
CA ALA A 38 -2.78 3.71 -6.03
C ALA A 38 -3.44 2.37 -6.33
N GLN A 39 -4.76 2.26 -6.15
CA GLN A 39 -5.52 1.04 -6.48
C GLN A 39 -5.32 0.67 -7.94
N LYS A 40 -5.50 1.63 -8.87
CA LYS A 40 -5.28 1.41 -10.30
C LYS A 40 -3.86 0.96 -10.63
N ALA A 41 -2.84 1.55 -10.00
CA ALA A 41 -1.45 1.17 -10.23
C ALA A 41 -1.13 -0.24 -9.69
N ILE A 42 -1.76 -0.65 -8.60
CA ILE A 42 -1.57 -1.97 -7.98
C ILE A 42 -2.31 -3.05 -8.78
N GLU A 43 -3.56 -2.80 -9.17
CA GLU A 43 -4.36 -3.69 -10.04
C GLU A 43 -3.73 -3.85 -11.42
N ALA A 44 -3.24 -2.77 -12.03
CA ALA A 44 -2.56 -2.81 -13.33
C ALA A 44 -1.31 -3.70 -13.33
N LYS A 45 -0.76 -3.99 -12.15
CA LYS A 45 0.44 -4.84 -11.98
C LYS A 45 0.16 -6.15 -11.26
N GLY A 46 -1.12 -6.51 -11.12
CA GLY A 46 -1.57 -7.79 -10.55
C GLY A 46 -1.34 -7.92 -9.04
N GLY A 47 -1.21 -6.81 -8.32
CA GLY A 47 -1.15 -6.79 -6.86
C GLY A 47 -2.54 -6.70 -6.22
N SER A 48 -2.64 -7.08 -4.95
CA SER A 48 -3.90 -7.04 -4.18
C SER A 48 -3.84 -5.95 -3.11
N VAL A 49 -4.86 -5.10 -3.02
CA VAL A 49 -5.02 -4.16 -1.90
C VAL A 49 -6.08 -4.69 -0.94
N THR A 50 -5.66 -5.07 0.26
CA THR A 50 -6.58 -5.47 1.32
C THR A 50 -6.79 -4.29 2.25
N ILE A 51 -8.02 -3.78 2.29
CA ILE A 51 -8.38 -2.68 3.20
C ILE A 51 -8.74 -3.29 4.56
N VAL A 52 -8.13 -2.79 5.65
CA VAL A 52 -8.40 -3.17 7.05
C VAL A 52 -8.86 -1.98 7.89
#